data_AF-A0A2H6H0E1-F1
#
_entry.id   AF-A0A2H6H0E1-F1
#
_cell.length_a   1.000
_cell.length_b   1.000
_cell.length_c   1.000
_cell.angle_alpha   90.00
_cell.angle_beta   90.00
_cell.angle_gamma   90.00
#
_symmetry.space_group_name_H-M   'P 1'
#
loop_
_entity.id
_entity.type
_entity.pdbx_description
1 polymer ?
#
loop_
_entity_poly.entity_id
_entity_poly.type
_entity_poly.pdbx_seq_one_letter_code
_entity_poly.pdbx_strand_id
1 'polypeptide(L)'
;MRAVNWYIKQGQLAKDNSYKNLANKFLQKARQNLITMSILSELNDNKKARNLLKTPKNYDSNEWVVITGYYAMYTAAISLLAKIGYRSKNHTATLCVLEEFFVKKKILDEDILMLLKSAMFHKEEIEKLSDARHKREIAQYSITKQTTKTIAEKIKKDAYAFIDKCEEIIEND
;
A
#
# COMPACT_ATOMS: atom_id res chain seq x y z
N MET A 1 15.92 -18.08 -0.65
CA MET A 1 15.03 -19.24 -0.95
C MET A 1 14.39 -19.87 0.30
N ARG A 2 15.11 -20.03 1.43
CA ARG A 2 14.59 -20.71 2.64
C ARG A 2 13.27 -20.12 3.18
N ALA A 3 13.14 -18.79 3.25
CA ALA A 3 11.94 -18.12 3.72
C ALA A 3 10.73 -18.31 2.78
N VAL A 4 10.93 -18.14 1.47
CA VAL A 4 9.89 -18.40 0.44
C VAL A 4 9.38 -19.84 0.54
N ASN A 5 10.28 -20.82 0.62
CA ASN A 5 9.90 -22.23 0.75
C ASN A 5 9.12 -22.52 2.04
N TRP A 6 9.41 -21.81 3.13
CA TRP A 6 8.64 -21.92 4.36
C TRP A 6 7.19 -21.46 4.15
N TYR A 7 6.97 -20.28 3.56
CA TYR A 7 5.61 -19.79 3.27
C TYR A 7 4.85 -20.66 2.27
N ILE A 8 5.53 -21.31 1.33
CA ILE A 8 4.91 -22.31 0.44
C ILE A 8 4.39 -23.50 1.25
N LYS A 9 5.21 -24.06 2.16
CA LYS A 9 4.81 -25.17 3.02
C LYS A 9 3.62 -24.82 3.93
N GLN A 10 3.53 -23.57 4.38
CA GLN A 10 2.40 -23.07 5.19
C GLN A 10 1.16 -22.71 4.36
N GLY A 11 1.18 -22.88 3.02
CA GLY A 11 0.05 -22.54 2.14
C GLY A 11 -0.24 -21.04 2.02
N GLN A 12 0.68 -20.19 2.48
CA GLN A 12 0.57 -18.72 2.45
C GLN A 12 1.12 -18.14 1.14
N LEU A 13 1.94 -18.91 0.43
CA LEU A 13 2.47 -18.61 -0.89
C LEU A 13 2.26 -19.83 -1.80
N ALA A 14 1.96 -19.60 -3.07
CA ALA A 14 1.89 -20.68 -4.05
C ALA A 14 2.53 -20.24 -5.37
N LYS A 15 3.24 -21.18 -6.02
CA LYS A 15 3.59 -21.05 -7.43
C LYS A 15 2.35 -21.37 -8.26
N ASP A 16 1.98 -20.45 -9.12
CA ASP A 16 0.81 -20.55 -9.98
C ASP A 16 1.07 -19.73 -11.26
N ASN A 17 1.48 -20.41 -12.33
CA ASN A 17 1.81 -19.74 -13.59
C ASN A 17 0.57 -19.13 -14.27
N SER A 18 -0.65 -19.53 -13.92
CA SER A 18 -1.88 -18.91 -14.46
C SER A 18 -2.00 -17.44 -14.05
N TYR A 19 -1.36 -17.05 -12.93
CA TYR A 19 -1.35 -15.66 -12.45
C TYR A 19 -0.47 -14.73 -13.27
N LYS A 20 0.46 -15.23 -14.10
CA LYS A 20 1.30 -14.37 -14.95
C LYS A 20 0.47 -13.44 -15.83
N ASN A 21 -0.62 -13.96 -16.39
CA ASN A 21 -1.55 -13.21 -17.23
C ASN A 21 -2.36 -12.14 -16.46
N LEU A 22 -2.28 -12.13 -15.12
CA LEU A 22 -2.98 -11.18 -14.26
C LEU A 22 -2.07 -10.03 -13.79
N ALA A 23 -0.77 -10.06 -14.07
CA ALA A 23 0.18 -9.04 -13.62
C ALA A 23 -0.29 -7.62 -14.00
N ASN A 24 -0.58 -7.38 -15.28
CA ASN A 24 -1.11 -6.09 -15.75
C ASN A 24 -2.46 -5.70 -15.13
N LYS A 25 -3.33 -6.68 -14.84
CA LYS A 25 -4.61 -6.42 -14.17
C LYS A 25 -4.43 -5.97 -12.72
N PHE A 26 -3.48 -6.58 -12.00
CA PHE A 26 -3.13 -6.14 -10.65
C PHE A 26 -2.48 -4.75 -10.67
N LEU A 27 -1.59 -4.47 -11.63
CA LEU A 27 -0.99 -3.15 -11.77
C LEU A 27 -2.06 -2.08 -12.07
N GLN A 28 -3.00 -2.38 -12.97
CA GLN A 28 -4.15 -1.51 -13.23
C GLN A 28 -4.97 -1.27 -11.96
N LYS A 29 -5.24 -2.30 -11.15
CA LYS A 29 -5.93 -2.14 -9.86
C LYS A 29 -5.13 -1.28 -8.87
N ALA A 30 -3.80 -1.41 -8.83
CA ALA A 30 -2.94 -0.56 -8.03
C ALA A 30 -3.06 0.91 -8.42
N ARG A 31 -3.05 1.21 -9.74
CA ARG A 31 -3.31 2.56 -10.28
C ARG A 31 -4.67 3.11 -9.84
N GLN A 32 -5.73 2.29 -9.87
CA GLN A 32 -7.07 2.72 -9.39
C GLN A 32 -7.09 3.04 -7.90
N ASN A 33 -6.40 2.24 -7.07
CA ASN A 33 -6.25 2.53 -5.65
C ASN A 33 -5.46 3.83 -5.42
N LEU A 34 -4.41 4.08 -6.22
CA LEU A 34 -3.62 5.32 -6.16
C LEU A 34 -4.44 6.55 -6.54
N ILE A 35 -5.30 6.46 -7.56
CA ILE A 35 -6.27 7.52 -7.92
C ILE A 35 -7.22 7.78 -6.75
N THR A 36 -7.76 6.73 -6.14
CA THR A 36 -8.67 6.85 -4.98
C THR A 36 -7.98 7.56 -3.81
N MET A 37 -6.74 7.16 -3.49
CA MET A 37 -5.91 7.82 -2.49
C MET A 37 -5.71 9.30 -2.81
N SER A 38 -5.44 9.65 -4.07
CA SER A 38 -5.24 11.03 -4.49
C SER A 38 -6.52 11.87 -4.31
N ILE A 39 -7.69 11.35 -4.70
CA ILE A 39 -8.99 12.00 -4.48
C ILE A 39 -9.23 12.25 -2.98
N LEU A 40 -8.97 11.25 -2.14
CA LEU A 40 -9.11 11.36 -0.69
C LEU A 40 -8.12 12.37 -0.08
N SER A 41 -6.91 12.48 -0.63
CA SER A 41 -5.94 13.48 -0.21
C SER A 41 -6.40 14.89 -0.58
N GLU A 42 -6.89 15.10 -1.80
CA GLU A 42 -7.41 16.40 -2.24
C GLU A 42 -8.61 16.86 -1.39
N LEU A 43 -9.45 15.93 -0.94
CA LEU A 43 -10.59 16.23 -0.07
C LEU A 43 -10.21 16.90 1.26
N ASN A 44 -8.99 16.72 1.76
CA ASN A 44 -8.58 17.31 3.05
C ASN A 44 -8.39 18.84 2.97
N ASP A 45 -7.76 19.32 1.89
CA ASP A 45 -7.32 20.71 1.79
C ASP A 45 -8.10 21.52 0.71
N ASN A 46 -8.83 20.84 -0.19
CA ASN A 46 -9.55 21.50 -1.28
C ASN A 46 -11.00 21.88 -0.92
N LYS A 47 -11.20 23.16 -0.56
CA LYS A 47 -12.52 23.72 -0.22
C LYS A 47 -13.57 23.54 -1.33
N LYS A 48 -13.18 23.66 -2.61
CA LYS A 48 -14.12 23.50 -3.73
C LYS A 48 -14.61 22.06 -3.82
N ALA A 49 -13.71 21.09 -3.71
CA ALA A 49 -14.05 19.67 -3.71
C ALA A 49 -14.97 19.31 -2.53
N ARG A 50 -14.66 19.80 -1.32
CA ARG A 50 -15.51 19.57 -0.14
C ARG A 50 -16.91 20.14 -0.29
N ASN A 51 -17.04 21.35 -0.87
CA ASN A 51 -18.35 21.96 -1.12
C ASN A 51 -19.14 21.18 -2.17
N LEU A 52 -18.49 20.79 -3.27
CA LEU A 52 -19.11 20.01 -4.34
C LEU A 52 -19.65 18.68 -3.83
N LEU A 53 -18.86 17.98 -3.00
CA LEU A 53 -19.20 16.67 -2.44
C LEU A 53 -19.98 16.74 -1.13
N LYS A 54 -20.40 17.95 -0.70
CA LYS A 54 -21.14 18.19 0.54
C LYS A 54 -20.47 17.55 1.77
N THR A 55 -19.14 17.56 1.80
CA THR A 55 -18.34 16.91 2.84
C THR A 55 -18.47 17.68 4.18
N PRO A 56 -18.82 17.01 5.29
CA PRO A 56 -18.91 17.66 6.60
C PRO A 56 -17.60 18.34 7.02
N LYS A 57 -17.68 19.49 7.72
CA LYS A 57 -16.49 20.26 8.14
C LYS A 57 -15.53 19.45 9.02
N ASN A 58 -16.06 18.53 9.82
CA ASN A 58 -15.32 17.68 10.73
C ASN A 58 -14.83 16.36 10.11
N TYR A 59 -15.20 16.06 8.86
CA TYR A 59 -14.67 14.90 8.16
C TYR A 59 -13.18 15.07 7.85
N ASP A 60 -12.41 14.02 8.08
CA ASP A 60 -10.98 13.91 7.84
C ASP A 60 -10.72 12.61 7.08
N SER A 61 -10.17 12.71 5.86
CA SER A 61 -9.89 11.54 5.02
C SER A 61 -8.47 11.01 5.16
N ASN A 62 -7.61 11.56 6.03
CA ASN A 62 -6.21 11.15 6.13
C ASN A 62 -6.04 9.66 6.50
N GLU A 63 -6.89 9.11 7.36
CA GLU A 63 -6.91 7.66 7.66
C GLU A 63 -7.14 6.84 6.38
N TRP A 64 -8.11 7.25 5.57
CA TRP A 64 -8.39 6.61 4.29
C TRP A 64 -7.27 6.79 3.27
N VAL A 65 -6.56 7.93 3.27
CA VAL A 65 -5.36 8.13 2.43
C VAL A 65 -4.29 7.11 2.80
N VAL A 66 -4.03 6.87 4.09
CA VAL A 66 -3.04 5.88 4.53
C VAL A 66 -3.44 4.47 4.09
N ILE A 67 -4.70 4.08 4.34
CA ILE A 67 -5.22 2.74 4.00
C ILE A 67 -5.17 2.51 2.49
N THR A 68 -5.68 3.46 1.70
CA THR A 68 -5.75 3.32 0.24
C THR A 68 -4.38 3.37 -0.42
N GLY A 69 -3.47 4.22 0.06
CA GLY A 69 -2.08 4.26 -0.41
C GLY A 69 -1.32 2.96 -0.12
N TYR A 70 -1.47 2.42 1.09
CA TYR A 70 -0.92 1.10 1.42
C TYR A 70 -1.43 0.00 0.46
N TYR A 71 -2.74 -0.07 0.23
CA TYR A 71 -3.30 -1.08 -0.68
C TYR A 71 -2.97 -0.84 -2.15
N ALA A 72 -2.69 0.39 -2.55
CA ALA A 72 -2.13 0.68 -3.87
C ALA A 72 -0.75 0.02 -4.02
N MET A 73 0.16 0.28 -3.06
CA MET A 73 1.51 -0.31 -3.04
C MET A 73 1.47 -1.84 -2.91
N TYR A 74 0.64 -2.38 -2.02
CA TYR A 74 0.50 -3.82 -1.85
C TYR A 74 -0.03 -4.50 -3.12
N THR A 75 -0.99 -3.90 -3.81
CA THR A 75 -1.52 -4.47 -5.05
C THR A 75 -0.48 -4.41 -6.17
N ALA A 76 0.35 -3.37 -6.23
CA ALA A 76 1.50 -3.31 -7.14
C ALA A 76 2.55 -4.39 -6.80
N ALA A 77 2.81 -4.65 -5.52
CA ALA A 77 3.65 -5.80 -5.15
C ALA A 77 3.06 -7.14 -5.65
N ILE A 78 1.74 -7.32 -5.56
CA ILE A 78 1.07 -8.52 -6.11
C ILE A 78 1.22 -8.60 -7.63
N SER A 79 1.27 -7.49 -8.37
CA SER A 79 1.53 -7.54 -9.83
C SER A 79 2.93 -8.08 -10.13
N LEU A 80 3.95 -7.67 -9.37
CA LEU A 80 5.31 -8.20 -9.49
C LEU A 80 5.36 -9.70 -9.17
N LEU A 81 4.69 -10.14 -8.10
CA LEU A 81 4.58 -11.57 -7.78
C LEU A 81 3.90 -12.36 -8.92
N ALA A 82 2.81 -11.82 -9.45
CA ALA A 82 2.08 -12.41 -10.55
C ALA A 82 2.98 -12.56 -11.79
N LYS A 83 3.78 -11.54 -12.15
CA LYS A 83 4.75 -11.56 -13.26
C LYS A 83 5.67 -12.78 -13.21
N ILE A 84 6.11 -13.17 -12.01
CA ILE A 84 6.99 -14.33 -11.81
C ILE A 84 6.24 -15.65 -11.49
N GLY A 85 4.92 -15.66 -11.60
CA GLY A 85 4.09 -16.86 -11.40
C GLY A 85 3.88 -17.24 -9.94
N TYR A 86 3.81 -16.26 -9.04
CA TYR A 86 3.49 -16.48 -7.63
C TYR A 86 2.20 -15.76 -7.25
N ARG A 87 1.48 -16.36 -6.29
CA ARG A 87 0.37 -15.73 -5.58
C ARG A 87 0.61 -15.82 -4.07
N SER A 88 0.29 -14.75 -3.37
CA SER A 88 0.44 -14.65 -1.91
C SER A 88 -0.90 -14.37 -1.25
N LYS A 89 -1.09 -14.93 -0.04
CA LYS A 89 -2.23 -14.64 0.84
C LYS A 89 -1.85 -13.77 2.04
N ASN A 90 -0.57 -13.43 2.17
CA ASN A 90 -0.02 -12.81 3.37
C ASN A 90 1.00 -11.71 3.01
N HIS A 91 0.96 -10.59 3.72
CA HIS A 91 1.82 -9.44 3.46
C HIS A 91 3.31 -9.74 3.64
N THR A 92 3.68 -10.43 4.71
CA THR A 92 5.06 -10.85 4.98
C THR A 92 5.56 -11.84 3.92
N ALA A 93 4.71 -12.78 3.49
CA ALA A 93 5.05 -13.67 2.38
C ALA A 93 5.31 -12.91 1.07
N THR A 94 4.51 -11.87 0.79
CA THR A 94 4.72 -10.97 -0.36
C THR A 94 6.08 -10.28 -0.29
N LEU A 95 6.43 -9.70 0.87
CA LEU A 95 7.73 -9.05 1.08
C LEU A 95 8.90 -10.01 0.87
N CYS A 96 8.81 -11.25 1.38
CA CYS A 96 9.87 -12.25 1.18
C CYS A 96 10.09 -12.60 -0.29
N VAL A 97 9.03 -12.61 -1.11
CA VAL A 97 9.15 -12.87 -2.54
C VAL A 97 9.79 -11.69 -3.26
N LEU A 98 9.38 -10.45 -2.95
CA LEU A 98 10.02 -9.25 -3.51
C LEU A 98 11.51 -9.20 -3.18
N GLU A 99 11.87 -9.43 -1.92
CA GLU A 99 13.26 -9.43 -1.48
C GLU A 99 14.09 -10.49 -2.22
N GLU A 100 13.58 -11.72 -2.31
CA GLU A 100 14.31 -12.84 -2.90
C GLU A 100 14.45 -12.72 -4.43
N PHE A 101 13.40 -12.31 -5.13
CA PHE A 101 13.35 -12.38 -6.59
C PHE A 101 13.56 -11.05 -7.30
N PHE A 102 13.40 -9.92 -6.61
CA PHE A 102 13.57 -8.59 -7.20
C PHE A 102 14.75 -7.85 -6.58
N VAL A 103 14.81 -7.75 -5.23
CA VAL A 103 15.89 -6.98 -4.56
C VAL A 103 17.25 -7.66 -4.67
N LYS A 104 17.35 -8.95 -4.29
CA LYS A 104 18.63 -9.69 -4.42
C LYS A 104 19.13 -9.79 -5.86
N LYS A 105 18.22 -9.66 -6.84
CA LYS A 105 18.54 -9.64 -8.27
C LYS A 105 18.80 -8.23 -8.81
N LYS A 106 18.76 -7.20 -7.97
CA LYS A 106 18.94 -5.78 -8.33
C LYS A 106 17.94 -5.27 -9.38
N ILE A 107 16.74 -5.85 -9.40
CA ILE A 107 15.62 -5.41 -10.25
C ILE A 107 14.81 -4.32 -9.53
N LEU A 108 14.69 -4.44 -8.21
CA LEU A 108 14.03 -3.47 -7.34
C LEU A 108 15.04 -3.02 -6.28
N ASP A 109 15.17 -1.71 -6.06
CA ASP A 109 16.04 -1.19 -5.03
C ASP A 109 15.50 -1.51 -3.63
N GLU A 110 16.40 -1.76 -2.68
CA GLU A 110 16.01 -2.08 -1.30
C GLU A 110 15.21 -0.94 -0.65
N ASP A 111 15.60 0.31 -0.93
CA ASP A 111 14.90 1.50 -0.45
C ASP A 111 13.45 1.56 -0.94
N ILE A 112 13.19 1.11 -2.18
CA ILE A 112 11.82 1.03 -2.72
C ILE A 112 11.02 -0.04 -1.97
N LEU A 113 11.61 -1.21 -1.67
CA LEU A 113 10.95 -2.22 -0.84
C LEU A 113 10.65 -1.68 0.58
N MET A 114 11.54 -0.84 1.13
CA MET A 114 11.35 -0.22 2.43
C MET A 114 10.16 0.74 2.48
N LEU A 115 9.78 1.36 1.35
CA LEU A 115 8.55 2.16 1.27
C LEU A 115 7.32 1.31 1.60
N LEU A 116 7.18 0.12 0.99
CA LEU A 116 6.06 -0.79 1.26
C LEU A 116 6.06 -1.30 2.70
N LYS A 117 7.24 -1.63 3.25
CA LYS A 117 7.38 -2.02 4.66
C LYS A 117 6.95 -0.90 5.59
N SER A 118 7.41 0.33 5.36
CA SER A 118 7.00 1.50 6.15
C SER A 118 5.50 1.75 6.05
N ALA A 119 4.91 1.63 4.86
CA ALA A 119 3.49 1.83 4.66
C ALA A 119 2.62 0.81 5.42
N MET A 120 3.08 -0.44 5.50
CA MET A 120 2.43 -1.48 6.30
C MET A 120 2.38 -1.09 7.79
N PHE A 121 3.51 -0.68 8.36
CA PHE A 121 3.57 -0.26 9.76
C PHE A 121 2.70 0.97 10.04
N HIS A 122 2.75 1.97 9.16
CA HIS A 122 1.90 3.17 9.27
C HIS A 122 0.42 2.85 9.23
N LYS A 123 0.01 1.92 8.36
CA LYS A 123 -1.38 1.45 8.29
C LYS A 123 -1.80 0.79 9.62
N GLU A 124 -0.97 -0.10 10.18
CA GLU A 124 -1.25 -0.73 11.48
C GLU A 124 -1.30 0.28 12.63
N GLU A 125 -0.43 1.30 12.61
CA GLU A 125 -0.44 2.39 13.59
C GLU A 125 -1.75 3.18 13.53
N ILE A 126 -2.18 3.57 12.32
CA ILE A 126 -3.44 4.30 12.12
C ILE A 126 -4.66 3.49 12.56
N GLU A 127 -4.70 2.19 12.27
CA GLU A 127 -5.81 1.33 12.72
C GLU A 127 -5.89 1.26 14.24
N LYS A 128 -4.75 1.09 14.93
CA LYS A 128 -4.70 1.11 16.40
C LYS A 128 -5.17 2.45 16.98
N LEU A 129 -4.76 3.56 16.36
CA LEU A 129 -5.22 4.89 16.75
C LEU A 129 -6.74 5.07 16.52
N SER A 130 -7.26 4.53 15.42
CA SER A 130 -8.69 4.54 15.10
C SER A 130 -9.50 3.75 16.12
N ASP A 131 -9.05 2.55 16.48
CA ASP A 131 -9.67 1.71 17.50
C ASP A 131 -9.69 2.39 18.88
N ALA A 132 -8.57 2.99 19.29
CA ALA A 132 -8.48 3.72 20.56
C ALA A 132 -9.41 4.94 20.59
N ARG A 133 -9.57 5.64 19.46
CA ARG A 133 -10.57 6.74 19.31
C ARG A 133 -11.99 6.24 19.48
N HIS A 134 -12.34 5.11 18.85
CA HIS A 134 -13.67 4.52 18.96
C HIS A 134 -13.99 4.12 20.41
N LYS A 135 -12.99 3.60 21.13
CA LYS A 135 -13.10 3.26 22.56
C LYS A 135 -13.06 4.47 23.51
N ARG A 136 -12.86 5.69 22.98
CA ARG A 136 -12.66 6.94 23.75
C ARG A 136 -11.50 6.88 24.75
N GLU A 137 -10.50 6.05 24.48
CA GLU A 137 -9.34 5.83 25.37
C GLU A 137 -8.26 6.91 25.21
N ILE A 138 -8.36 7.76 24.16
CA ILE A 138 -7.46 8.88 23.91
C ILE A 138 -8.22 10.21 23.89
N ALA A 139 -7.87 11.10 24.83
CA ALA A 139 -8.47 12.43 24.94
C ALA A 139 -7.84 13.48 24.00
N GLN A 140 -6.64 13.22 23.46
CA GLN A 140 -5.84 14.19 22.69
C GLN A 140 -6.13 14.14 21.18
N TYR A 141 -7.38 14.41 20.80
CA TYR A 141 -7.84 14.36 19.39
C TYR A 141 -6.96 15.15 18.41
N SER A 142 -6.48 16.33 18.79
CA SER A 142 -5.68 17.22 17.93
C SER A 142 -4.32 16.64 17.57
N ILE A 143 -3.64 15.98 18.51
CA ILE A 143 -2.32 15.37 18.28
C ILE A 143 -2.48 14.16 17.35
N THR A 144 -3.47 13.30 17.60
CA THR A 144 -3.74 12.16 16.72
C THR A 144 -4.08 12.62 15.30
N LYS A 145 -4.83 13.72 15.13
CA LYS A 145 -5.18 14.26 13.81
C LYS A 145 -3.94 14.76 13.05
N GLN A 146 -3.05 15.47 13.73
CA GLN A 146 -1.80 15.95 13.14
C GLN A 146 -0.89 14.78 12.72
N THR A 147 -0.75 13.77 13.59
CA THR A 147 0.02 12.55 13.28
C THR A 147 -0.54 11.85 12.04
N THR A 148 -1.86 11.64 11.97
CA THR A 148 -2.50 11.00 10.80
C THR A 148 -2.27 11.80 9.51
N LYS A 149 -2.34 13.13 9.56
CA LYS A 149 -2.05 13.98 8.39
C LYS A 149 -0.61 13.81 7.91
N THR A 150 0.36 13.87 8.81
CA THR A 150 1.79 13.71 8.46
C THR A 150 2.07 12.33 7.86
N ILE A 151 1.48 11.27 8.41
CA ILE A 151 1.59 9.92 7.85
C ILE A 151 0.94 9.87 6.45
N ALA A 152 -0.26 10.44 6.28
CA ALA A 152 -0.96 10.46 4.99
C ALA A 152 -0.17 11.16 3.89
N GLU A 153 0.46 12.31 4.18
CA GLU A 153 1.33 13.03 3.24
C GLU A 153 2.55 12.22 2.83
N LYS A 154 3.15 11.48 3.77
CA LYS A 154 4.25 10.57 3.49
C LYS A 154 3.79 9.41 2.59
N ILE A 155 2.71 8.72 2.97
CA ILE A 155 2.16 7.60 2.22
C ILE A 155 1.81 8.00 0.79
N LYS A 156 1.27 9.21 0.57
CA LYS A 156 1.01 9.71 -0.78
C LYS A 156 2.27 9.67 -1.64
N LYS A 157 3.38 10.23 -1.15
CA LYS A 157 4.67 10.26 -1.87
C LYS A 157 5.23 8.86 -2.09
N ASP A 158 5.25 8.05 -1.03
CA ASP A 158 5.77 6.69 -1.04
C ASP A 158 4.99 5.79 -2.02
N ALA A 159 3.66 5.96 -2.10
CA ALA A 159 2.80 5.19 -2.99
C ALA A 159 3.04 5.50 -4.47
N TYR A 160 3.20 6.78 -4.83
CA TYR A 160 3.58 7.16 -6.20
C TYR A 160 4.94 6.55 -6.56
N ALA A 161 5.98 6.80 -5.76
CA ALA A 161 7.33 6.30 -6.04
C ALA A 161 7.40 4.77 -6.17
N PHE A 162 6.69 4.04 -5.30
CA PHE A 162 6.67 2.58 -5.35
C PHE A 162 5.94 2.04 -6.58
N ILE A 163 4.81 2.66 -6.94
CA ILE A 163 4.02 2.22 -8.09
C ILE A 163 4.75 2.53 -9.39
N ASP A 164 5.31 3.73 -9.55
CA ASP A 164 6.11 4.11 -10.73
C ASP A 164 7.22 3.08 -10.96
N LYS A 165 7.91 2.66 -9.89
CA LYS A 165 8.95 1.63 -10.01
C LYS A 165 8.40 0.26 -10.40
N CYS A 166 7.23 -0.14 -9.88
CA CYS A 166 6.59 -1.39 -10.29
C CYS A 166 6.15 -1.36 -11.75
N GLU A 167 5.70 -0.20 -12.25
CA GLU A 167 5.32 0.01 -13.65
C GLU A 167 6.53 -0.15 -14.56
N GLU A 168 7.65 0.50 -14.27
CA GLU A 168 8.90 0.31 -15.00
C GLU A 168 9.31 -1.17 -15.11
N ILE A 169 9.18 -1.93 -14.02
CA ILE A 169 9.55 -3.36 -14.01
C ILE A 169 8.57 -4.21 -14.84
N ILE A 170 7.30 -3.83 -14.90
CA ILE A 170 6.28 -4.57 -15.64
C ILE A 170 6.32 -4.24 -17.14
N GLU A 171 6.62 -2.99 -17.50
CA GLU A 171 6.61 -2.48 -18.87
C GLU A 171 7.92 -2.74 -19.63
N ASN A 172 9.06 -2.93 -18.95
CA ASN A 172 10.36 -3.26 -19.57
C ASN A 172 10.53 -4.77 -19.93
N ASP A 173 9.45 -5.48 -20.24
CA ASP A 173 9.49 -6.87 -20.78
C ASP A 173 9.35 -6.90 -22.30
#